data_AF-A0A232F095-F1
#
_entry.id   AF-A0A232F095-F1
#
_cell.length_a   1.000
_cell.length_b   1.000
_cell.length_c   1.000
_cell.angle_alpha   90.00
_cell.angle_beta   90.00
_cell.angle_gamma   90.00
#
_symmetry.space_group_name_H-M   'P 1'
#
loop_
_entity.id
_entity.type
_entity.pdbx_description
1 polymer ?
#
loop_
_entity_poly.entity_id
_entity_poly.type
_entity_poly.pdbx_seq_one_letter_code
_entity_poly.pdbx_strand_id
1 'polypeptide(L)'
;MLKRMVLMNRCTLCAIPMQIPLVFVKNHRTVMSSYEGFQFKRPFQPNKILKKNNSKEPRNRVNVRVKDSHVSAVRLLLERFEVDMNELNTHKSIFVETTYTIERRIMLLQELGVPKITISCIVNFIRGMYLPVDRFKANFAIDPDFNIAQNLLSYTENPNINSQAIDHLNESMTMKQYYAICFAYYLKTELDLDEVQVKRISYKKYTPVLYNSFRLVKETLKIVRDMQFPVSLMIKNKYIFSLHPENASSVIDMIKSFNLPNKTLLRYPKLFYYDLDDLRTLLYYFKQYNITPQMIQSCYQIFHLSSAEFKRRVEHILSNPFTLVYQTHPRFLVLVRDYHIILPRIRYLQEKNLKFATIYTLTTFHNYLEILISKKKMNLLNIRSFLQSQFGSKGEELIEPIRRHACYAYAPLVQNYETLVYLKEVYPKEAIIKHIYAILYNKLDLQAAREVIMNDPEYSQWAPDKLLALCVYKIEEKCHFSGEAVLEPEKYAESVKEESSQDISKEMNRI
;
A
#
# COMPACT_ATOMS: atom_id res chain seq x y z
N MET A 1 -8.90 -42.55 4.44
CA MET A 1 -7.49 -42.89 4.76
C MET A 1 -6.56 -41.82 4.19
N LEU A 2 -6.15 -40.84 5.00
CA LEU A 2 -5.30 -39.70 4.59
C LEU A 2 -3.81 -40.09 4.69
N LYS A 3 -3.12 -40.33 3.57
CA LYS A 3 -1.66 -40.57 3.57
C LYS A 3 -0.90 -39.25 3.52
N ARG A 4 -0.16 -38.98 4.60
CA ARG A 4 0.81 -37.87 4.76
C ARG A 4 1.87 -37.93 3.66
N MET A 5 2.13 -36.80 3.01
CA MET A 5 3.17 -36.69 1.99
C MET A 5 4.30 -35.81 2.51
N VAL A 6 5.51 -36.36 2.57
CA VAL A 6 6.72 -35.69 3.02
C VAL A 6 7.59 -35.43 1.81
N LEU A 7 7.79 -34.17 1.42
CA LEU A 7 8.70 -33.77 0.36
C LEU A 7 9.64 -32.67 0.86
N MET A 8 10.91 -32.76 0.46
CA MET A 8 11.92 -31.74 0.74
C MET A 8 11.75 -30.55 -0.19
N ASN A 9 11.63 -29.35 0.38
CA ASN A 9 11.45 -28.12 -0.38
C ASN A 9 12.62 -27.85 -1.34
N ARG A 10 12.29 -27.82 -2.63
CA ARG A 10 12.85 -26.85 -3.57
C ARG A 10 11.73 -25.94 -4.05
N CYS A 11 11.27 -25.00 -3.21
CA CYS A 11 10.61 -23.81 -3.75
C CYS A 11 11.71 -22.90 -4.30
N THR A 12 11.98 -22.96 -5.60
CA THR A 12 12.85 -21.99 -6.28
C THR A 12 12.12 -20.72 -6.72
N LEU A 13 10.85 -20.53 -6.30
CA LEU A 13 10.00 -19.41 -6.71
C LEU A 13 9.48 -18.52 -5.57
N CYS A 14 9.88 -18.80 -4.32
CA CYS A 14 9.45 -18.03 -3.14
C CYS A 14 10.49 -17.00 -2.67
N ALA A 15 11.65 -16.91 -3.33
CA ALA A 15 12.68 -15.93 -3.00
C ALA A 15 12.65 -14.78 -4.02
N ILE A 16 11.57 -14.00 -4.02
CA ILE A 16 11.72 -12.60 -4.39
C ILE A 16 12.60 -12.01 -3.29
N PRO A 17 13.83 -11.52 -3.55
CA PRO A 17 14.46 -10.68 -2.58
C PRO A 17 13.52 -9.49 -2.41
N MET A 18 12.96 -9.33 -1.21
CA MET A 18 12.45 -8.04 -0.79
C MET A 18 13.59 -7.05 -1.01
N GLN A 19 13.61 -6.41 -2.17
CA GLN A 19 14.33 -5.16 -2.34
C GLN A 19 13.55 -4.16 -1.49
N ILE A 20 13.91 -4.14 -0.21
CA ILE A 20 13.87 -2.93 0.58
C ILE A 20 14.52 -1.87 -0.33
N PRO A 21 13.85 -0.75 -0.63
CA PRO A 21 14.53 0.32 -1.34
C PRO A 21 15.75 0.71 -0.50
N LEU A 22 16.94 0.46 -1.04
CA LEU A 22 18.17 1.07 -0.55
C LEU A 22 17.97 2.57 -0.73
N VAL A 23 17.49 3.22 0.32
CA VAL A 23 17.64 4.66 0.51
C VAL A 23 19.14 4.87 0.58
N PHE A 24 19.71 5.45 -0.48
CA PHE A 24 21.07 5.94 -0.50
C PHE A 24 21.20 7.00 0.59
N VAL A 25 21.72 6.61 1.76
CA VAL A 25 22.22 7.55 2.77
C VAL A 25 23.69 7.79 2.41
N LYS A 26 23.95 8.82 1.59
CA LYS A 26 25.29 9.37 1.46
C LYS A 26 25.50 10.38 2.58
N ASN A 27 26.49 10.08 3.42
CA ASN A 27 27.33 10.97 4.23
C ASN A 27 26.68 12.19 4.88
N HIS A 28 26.32 12.06 6.16
CA HIS A 28 26.38 13.15 7.13
C HIS A 28 27.05 12.64 8.40
N ARG A 29 28.39 12.62 8.40
CA ARG A 29 29.23 12.50 9.59
C ARG A 29 30.02 13.79 9.75
N THR A 30 29.35 14.79 10.29
CA THR A 30 29.94 15.95 10.95
C THR A 30 28.77 16.69 11.60
N VAL A 31 28.93 17.10 12.86
CA VAL A 31 27.91 17.70 13.75
C VAL A 31 27.02 16.69 14.51
N MET A 32 27.64 15.84 15.33
CA MET A 32 26.98 15.22 16.50
C MET A 32 27.97 15.15 17.67
N SER A 33 28.26 16.29 18.30
CA SER A 33 29.08 16.34 19.52
C SER A 33 28.39 17.04 20.70
N SER A 34 27.06 17.15 20.71
CA SER A 34 26.35 17.81 21.83
C SER A 34 25.01 17.18 22.23
N TYR A 35 24.77 15.90 21.92
CA TYR A 35 23.56 15.20 22.36
C TYR A 35 23.85 13.75 22.77
N GLU A 36 24.74 13.59 23.76
CA GLU A 36 24.89 12.34 24.51
C GLU A 36 23.85 12.34 25.65
N GLY A 37 22.71 11.68 25.42
CA GLY A 37 21.68 11.55 26.46
C GLY A 37 20.53 10.61 26.12
N PHE A 38 20.24 10.37 24.84
CA PHE A 38 19.23 9.40 24.41
C PHE A 38 19.85 8.34 23.51
N GLN A 39 20.60 7.42 24.11
CA GLN A 39 20.91 6.15 23.46
C GLN A 39 19.62 5.34 23.34
N PHE A 40 18.94 5.47 22.20
CA PHE A 40 17.90 4.54 21.80
C PHE A 40 18.51 3.14 21.69
N LYS A 41 18.30 2.30 22.72
CA LYS A 41 18.47 0.86 22.59
C LYS A 41 17.49 0.40 21.52
N ARG A 42 17.99 0.18 20.30
CA ARG A 42 17.25 -0.54 19.26
C ARG A 42 16.71 -1.83 19.89
N PRO A 43 15.45 -2.22 19.66
CA PRO A 43 15.01 -3.54 20.05
C PRO A 43 15.98 -4.55 19.42
N PHE A 44 16.52 -5.39 20.29
CA PHE A 44 17.53 -6.41 20.04
C PHE A 44 17.33 -7.07 18.67
N GLN A 45 18.14 -6.66 17.68
CA GLN A 45 18.38 -7.52 16.53
C GLN A 45 19.42 -8.52 16.99
N PRO A 46 19.16 -9.84 16.95
CA PRO A 46 20.22 -10.79 17.19
C PRO A 46 21.26 -10.59 16.08
N ASN A 47 22.39 -10.01 16.48
CA ASN A 47 23.59 -9.95 15.67
C ASN A 47 23.87 -11.38 15.20
N LYS A 48 23.69 -11.65 13.90
CA LYS A 48 24.33 -12.79 13.25
C LYS A 48 25.82 -12.51 13.22
N ILE A 49 26.46 -12.78 14.36
CA ILE A 49 27.86 -13.15 14.40
C ILE A 49 27.96 -14.38 13.51
N LEU A 50 28.62 -14.23 12.36
CA LEU A 50 29.07 -15.33 11.52
C LEU A 50 30.11 -16.14 12.31
N LYS A 51 29.64 -16.98 13.25
CA LYS A 51 30.40 -18.13 13.72
C LYS A 51 30.23 -19.24 12.70
N LYS A 52 31.32 -19.55 12.00
CA LYS A 52 31.51 -20.81 11.26
C LYS A 52 31.37 -21.97 12.25
N ASN A 53 30.16 -22.47 12.45
CA ASN A 53 29.95 -23.76 13.10
C ASN A 53 29.25 -24.70 12.11
N ASN A 54 29.98 -25.74 11.72
CA ASN A 54 29.51 -26.88 10.94
C ASN A 54 28.55 -27.73 11.79
N SER A 55 27.29 -27.31 11.89
CA SER A 55 26.20 -28.18 12.36
C SER A 55 25.02 -28.05 11.40
N LYS A 56 24.76 -29.13 10.66
CA LYS A 56 23.58 -29.29 9.79
C LYS A 56 22.33 -29.33 10.66
N GLU A 57 21.75 -28.17 10.97
CA GLU A 57 20.38 -28.14 11.50
C GLU A 57 19.39 -28.58 10.41
N PRO A 58 18.42 -29.47 10.74
CA PRO A 58 17.42 -29.92 9.78
C PRO A 58 16.50 -28.76 9.41
N ARG A 59 16.46 -28.40 8.12
CA ARG A 59 15.56 -27.39 7.58
C ARG A 59 14.12 -27.67 8.04
N ASN A 60 13.50 -26.70 8.73
CA ASN A 60 12.11 -26.74 9.16
C ASN A 60 11.18 -27.16 8.01
N ARG A 61 10.54 -28.33 8.18
CA ARG A 61 9.53 -28.88 7.26
C ARG A 61 8.19 -28.23 7.57
N VAL A 62 7.74 -27.30 6.73
CA VAL A 62 6.38 -26.74 6.82
C VAL A 62 5.46 -27.66 6.02
N ASN A 63 4.46 -28.25 6.69
CA ASN A 63 3.42 -29.04 6.04
C ASN A 63 2.46 -28.09 5.32
N VAL A 64 2.48 -28.07 3.99
CA VAL A 64 1.50 -27.31 3.19
C VAL A 64 0.22 -28.13 3.12
N ARG A 65 -0.83 -27.70 3.82
CA ARG A 65 -2.17 -28.30 3.70
C ARG A 65 -2.86 -27.67 2.49
N VAL A 66 -3.00 -28.45 1.42
CA VAL A 66 -3.73 -28.03 0.22
C VAL A 66 -5.24 -28.15 0.49
N LYS A 67 -6.01 -27.11 0.14
CA LYS A 67 -7.47 -27.12 0.27
C LYS A 67 -8.08 -28.10 -0.74
N ASP A 68 -9.14 -28.81 -0.36
CA ASP A 68 -9.80 -29.77 -1.27
C ASP A 68 -10.35 -29.10 -2.53
N SER A 69 -10.82 -27.85 -2.43
CA SER A 69 -11.25 -27.06 -3.58
C SER A 69 -10.14 -26.82 -4.62
N HIS A 70 -8.89 -26.62 -4.16
CA HIS A 70 -7.74 -26.47 -5.05
C HIS A 70 -7.39 -27.78 -5.75
N VAL A 71 -7.45 -28.90 -5.04
CA VAL A 71 -7.22 -30.24 -5.62
C VAL A 71 -8.22 -30.50 -6.74
N SER A 72 -9.50 -30.21 -6.51
CA SER A 72 -10.54 -30.33 -7.53
C SER A 72 -10.30 -29.42 -8.73
N ALA A 73 -9.93 -28.15 -8.49
CA ALA A 73 -9.61 -27.20 -9.56
C ALA A 73 -8.43 -27.66 -10.43
N VAL A 74 -7.37 -28.20 -9.82
CA VAL A 74 -6.23 -28.77 -10.56
C VAL A 74 -6.65 -29.98 -11.40
N ARG A 75 -7.50 -30.87 -10.88
CA ARG A 75 -7.99 -32.02 -11.67
C ARG A 75 -8.80 -31.59 -12.88
N LEU A 76 -9.77 -30.69 -12.69
CA LEU A 76 -10.58 -30.13 -13.77
C LEU A 76 -9.70 -29.45 -14.83
N LEU A 77 -8.65 -28.74 -14.41
CA LEU A 77 -7.69 -28.13 -15.32
C LEU A 77 -6.94 -29.17 -16.18
N LEU A 78 -6.48 -30.25 -15.56
CA LEU A 78 -5.76 -31.32 -16.26
C LEU A 78 -6.67 -32.05 -17.25
N GLU A 79 -7.92 -32.31 -16.86
CA GLU A 79 -8.95 -32.90 -17.72
C GLU A 79 -9.29 -31.99 -18.91
N ARG A 80 -9.45 -30.67 -18.67
CA ARG A 80 -9.71 -29.67 -19.71
C ARG A 80 -8.64 -29.64 -20.80
N PHE A 81 -7.39 -29.90 -20.44
CA PHE A 81 -6.26 -29.93 -21.37
C PHE A 81 -5.90 -31.35 -21.83
N GLU A 82 -6.75 -32.33 -21.55
CA GLU A 82 -6.56 -33.74 -21.96
C GLU A 82 -5.20 -34.32 -21.52
N VAL A 83 -4.71 -33.90 -20.35
CA VAL A 83 -3.44 -34.38 -19.79
C VAL A 83 -3.59 -35.83 -19.31
N ASP A 84 -2.59 -36.66 -19.59
CA ASP A 84 -2.59 -38.06 -19.16
C ASP A 84 -2.55 -38.18 -17.61
N MET A 85 -3.64 -38.68 -17.03
CA MET A 85 -3.83 -38.75 -15.57
C MET A 85 -3.27 -40.03 -14.92
N ASN A 86 -2.73 -40.96 -15.70
CA ASN A 86 -2.22 -42.24 -15.18
C ASN A 86 -1.11 -42.06 -14.13
N GLU A 87 -0.34 -40.97 -14.22
CA GLU A 87 0.79 -40.66 -13.34
C GLU A 87 0.40 -39.82 -12.10
N LEU A 88 -0.89 -39.54 -11.87
CA LEU A 88 -1.30 -38.61 -10.80
C LEU A 88 -0.88 -39.10 -9.40
N ASN A 89 -0.85 -40.41 -9.20
CA ASN A 89 -0.47 -41.02 -7.94
C ASN A 89 1.05 -40.90 -7.65
N THR A 90 1.89 -40.86 -8.68
CA THR A 90 3.35 -40.74 -8.56
C THR A 90 3.79 -39.28 -8.45
N HIS A 91 3.07 -38.35 -9.07
CA HIS A 91 3.44 -36.94 -9.17
C HIS A 91 2.54 -35.98 -8.39
N LYS A 92 2.23 -36.33 -7.14
CA LYS A 92 1.41 -35.51 -6.22
C LYS A 92 1.94 -34.10 -5.93
N SER A 93 3.20 -33.80 -6.26
CA SER A 93 3.76 -32.45 -6.17
C SER A 93 3.03 -31.44 -7.05
N ILE A 94 2.31 -31.88 -8.08
CA ILE A 94 1.52 -30.99 -8.95
C ILE A 94 0.46 -30.20 -8.16
N PHE A 95 -0.11 -30.77 -7.10
CA PHE A 95 -1.13 -30.10 -6.28
C PHE A 95 -0.59 -28.98 -5.38
N VAL A 96 0.74 -28.82 -5.30
CA VAL A 96 1.37 -27.71 -4.59
C VAL A 96 1.47 -26.46 -5.48
N GLU A 97 1.41 -26.64 -6.80
CA GLU A 97 1.47 -25.55 -7.77
C GLU A 97 0.10 -24.86 -7.91
N THR A 98 0.11 -23.59 -8.33
CA THR A 98 -1.12 -22.86 -8.64
C THR A 98 -1.70 -23.32 -9.98
N THR A 99 -3.01 -23.24 -10.15
CA THR A 99 -3.70 -23.55 -11.42
C THR A 99 -3.12 -22.75 -12.58
N TYR A 100 -2.90 -21.44 -12.39
CA TYR A 100 -2.25 -20.58 -13.38
C TYR A 100 -0.84 -21.04 -13.76
N THR A 101 -0.07 -21.59 -12.81
CA THR A 101 1.29 -22.10 -13.12
C THR A 101 1.23 -23.38 -13.93
N ILE A 102 0.28 -24.26 -13.62
CA ILE A 102 0.07 -25.52 -14.35
C ILE A 102 -0.39 -25.22 -15.77
N GLU A 103 -1.41 -24.37 -15.93
CA GLU A 103 -1.93 -23.93 -17.22
C GLU A 103 -0.83 -23.33 -18.11
N ARG A 104 -0.05 -22.39 -17.59
CA ARG A 104 1.10 -21.82 -18.31
C ARG A 104 2.07 -22.86 -18.83
N ARG A 105 2.41 -23.84 -17.98
CA ARG A 105 3.35 -24.91 -18.37
C ARG A 105 2.76 -25.80 -19.46
N ILE A 106 1.49 -26.18 -19.33
CA ILE A 106 0.79 -26.97 -20.35
C ILE A 106 0.78 -26.22 -21.68
N MET A 107 0.29 -24.97 -21.67
CA MET A 107 0.18 -24.16 -22.89
C MET A 107 1.53 -23.93 -23.54
N LEU A 108 2.59 -23.71 -22.75
CA LEU A 108 3.93 -23.55 -23.27
C LEU A 108 4.50 -24.87 -23.81
N LEU A 109 4.25 -26.03 -23.18
CA LEU A 109 4.66 -27.33 -23.72
C LEU A 109 4.00 -27.60 -25.09
N GLN A 110 2.73 -27.24 -25.26
CA GLN A 110 2.05 -27.31 -26.55
C GLN A 110 2.73 -26.39 -27.59
N GLU A 111 3.06 -25.16 -27.21
CA GLU A 111 3.74 -24.20 -28.08
C GLU A 111 5.18 -24.60 -28.41
N LEU A 112 5.82 -25.42 -27.57
CA LEU A 112 7.13 -26.01 -27.85
C LEU A 112 7.06 -27.26 -28.74
N GLY A 113 5.85 -27.76 -29.06
CA GLY A 113 5.64 -28.90 -29.96
C GLY A 113 5.54 -30.26 -29.27
N VAL A 114 5.29 -30.31 -27.95
CA VAL A 114 5.11 -31.59 -27.24
C VAL A 114 3.80 -32.25 -27.66
N PRO A 115 3.82 -33.45 -28.28
CA PRO A 115 2.63 -34.05 -28.89
C PRO A 115 1.63 -34.59 -27.86
N LYS A 116 2.11 -35.22 -26.78
CA LYS A 116 1.27 -35.73 -25.68
C LYS A 116 1.83 -35.22 -24.35
N ILE A 117 1.03 -34.43 -23.64
CA ILE A 117 1.43 -33.86 -22.36
C ILE A 117 1.03 -34.81 -21.23
N THR A 118 2.03 -35.27 -20.47
CA THR A 118 1.82 -36.05 -19.24
C THR A 118 2.11 -35.20 -18.00
N ILE A 119 1.72 -35.70 -16.83
CA ILE A 119 2.01 -35.02 -15.56
C ILE A 119 3.53 -34.92 -15.33
N SER A 120 4.30 -35.95 -15.71
CA SER A 120 5.76 -35.92 -15.67
C SER A 120 6.33 -34.76 -16.50
N CYS A 121 5.79 -34.47 -17.69
CA CYS A 121 6.21 -33.32 -18.50
C CYS A 121 6.03 -31.99 -17.72
N ILE A 122 4.89 -31.80 -17.06
CA ILE A 122 4.56 -30.58 -16.31
C ILE A 122 5.46 -30.43 -15.07
N VAL A 123 5.69 -31.51 -14.34
CA VAL A 123 6.51 -31.51 -13.12
C VAL A 123 7.99 -31.32 -13.45
N ASN A 124 8.47 -31.94 -14.53
CA ASN A 124 9.87 -31.86 -14.96
C ASN A 124 10.15 -30.66 -15.87
N PHE A 125 9.15 -29.86 -16.23
CA PHE A 125 9.26 -28.71 -17.12
C PHE A 125 10.51 -27.86 -16.88
N ILE A 126 10.72 -27.38 -15.64
CA ILE A 126 11.87 -26.52 -15.33
C ILE A 126 13.20 -27.25 -15.57
N ARG A 127 13.30 -28.54 -15.23
CA ARG A 127 14.51 -29.33 -15.48
C ARG A 127 14.74 -29.50 -16.98
N GLY A 128 13.67 -29.75 -17.73
CA GLY A 128 13.68 -29.79 -19.19
C GLY A 128 14.25 -28.53 -19.81
N MET A 129 13.84 -27.35 -19.33
CA MET A 129 14.33 -26.06 -19.86
C MET A 129 15.86 -25.87 -19.73
N TYR A 130 16.54 -26.60 -18.85
CA TYR A 130 18.00 -26.52 -18.72
C TYR A 130 18.76 -27.52 -19.62
N LEU A 131 18.06 -28.39 -20.34
CA LEU A 131 18.66 -29.31 -21.29
C LEU A 131 18.98 -28.59 -22.60
N PRO A 132 20.02 -29.03 -23.32
CA PRO A 132 20.18 -28.77 -24.76
C PRO A 132 18.90 -29.09 -25.56
N VAL A 133 18.66 -28.39 -26.68
CA VAL A 133 17.40 -28.51 -27.44
C VAL A 133 17.18 -29.93 -27.98
N ASP A 134 18.22 -30.57 -28.50
CA ASP A 134 18.20 -31.97 -28.96
C ASP A 134 17.72 -32.93 -27.86
N ARG A 135 18.28 -32.78 -26.65
CA ARG A 135 17.92 -33.59 -25.47
C ARG A 135 16.55 -33.21 -24.93
N PHE A 136 16.14 -31.96 -25.06
CA PHE A 136 14.78 -31.53 -24.73
C PHE A 136 13.77 -32.21 -25.67
N LYS A 137 14.00 -32.17 -26.98
CA LYS A 137 13.16 -32.84 -27.97
C LYS A 137 13.04 -34.33 -27.67
N ALA A 138 14.16 -35.02 -27.46
CA ALA A 138 14.17 -36.44 -27.11
C ALA A 138 13.42 -36.74 -25.81
N ASN A 139 13.62 -35.96 -24.75
CA ASN A 139 12.97 -36.19 -23.45
C ASN A 139 11.47 -35.92 -23.45
N PHE A 140 10.97 -35.07 -24.34
CA PHE A 140 9.56 -34.73 -24.45
C PHE A 140 8.90 -35.33 -25.69
N ALA A 141 9.57 -36.29 -26.36
CA ALA A 141 9.10 -36.98 -27.56
C ALA A 141 8.67 -36.02 -28.69
N ILE A 142 9.39 -34.91 -28.86
CA ILE A 142 9.21 -33.97 -29.97
C ILE A 142 10.01 -34.51 -31.16
N ASP A 143 9.43 -34.41 -32.36
CA ASP A 143 10.11 -34.75 -33.61
C ASP A 143 11.45 -33.98 -33.74
N PRO A 144 12.59 -34.66 -34.00
CA PRO A 144 13.88 -34.02 -34.23
C PRO A 144 13.84 -32.90 -35.26
N ASP A 145 13.03 -33.03 -36.31
CA ASP A 145 12.92 -32.06 -37.40
C ASP A 145 11.94 -30.90 -37.08
N PHE A 146 11.25 -30.96 -35.94
CA PHE A 146 10.32 -29.91 -35.53
C PHE A 146 11.04 -28.58 -35.27
N ASN A 147 10.61 -27.54 -35.98
CA ASN A 147 11.13 -26.19 -35.81
C ASN A 147 10.38 -25.45 -34.68
N ILE A 148 10.95 -25.54 -33.47
CA ILE A 148 10.39 -24.91 -32.26
C ILE A 148 10.27 -23.38 -32.43
N ALA A 149 11.30 -22.71 -32.98
CA ALA A 149 11.27 -21.26 -33.15
C ALA A 149 10.15 -20.82 -34.09
N GLN A 150 9.98 -21.51 -35.22
CA GLN A 150 8.91 -21.21 -36.17
C GLN A 150 7.52 -21.37 -35.53
N ASN A 151 7.31 -22.41 -34.73
CA ASN A 151 6.04 -22.60 -34.04
C ASN A 151 5.80 -21.55 -32.93
N LEU A 152 6.82 -21.19 -32.14
CA LEU A 152 6.68 -20.11 -31.15
C LEU A 152 6.35 -18.77 -31.81
N LEU A 153 6.99 -18.49 -32.95
CA LEU A 153 6.79 -17.25 -33.68
C LEU A 153 5.56 -17.29 -34.60
N SER A 154 4.86 -18.41 -34.78
CA SER A 154 3.58 -18.38 -35.49
C SER A 154 2.47 -17.66 -34.69
N TYR A 155 2.72 -17.36 -33.41
CA TYR A 155 1.77 -16.67 -32.52
C TYR A 155 1.89 -15.14 -32.55
N THR A 156 2.83 -14.55 -33.32
CA THR A 156 2.90 -13.08 -33.50
C THR A 156 1.77 -12.58 -34.42
N GLU A 157 1.30 -11.36 -34.17
CA GLU A 157 0.34 -10.66 -35.03
C GLU A 157 0.99 -10.08 -36.29
N ASN A 158 2.32 -9.95 -36.31
CA ASN A 158 3.07 -9.41 -37.42
C ASN A 158 3.46 -10.52 -38.43
N PRO A 159 3.05 -10.41 -39.71
CA PRO A 159 3.35 -11.42 -40.73
C PRO A 159 4.81 -11.42 -41.19
N ASN A 160 5.58 -10.35 -40.91
CA ASN A 160 6.95 -10.20 -41.37
C ASN A 160 7.94 -10.69 -40.31
N ILE A 161 8.04 -12.01 -40.13
CA ILE A 161 9.10 -12.61 -39.32
C ILE A 161 10.41 -12.48 -40.10
N ASN A 162 11.28 -11.58 -39.64
CA ASN A 162 12.65 -11.48 -40.15
C ASN A 162 13.45 -12.71 -39.68
N SER A 163 13.64 -13.67 -40.58
CA SER A 163 14.40 -14.90 -40.33
C SER A 163 15.81 -14.62 -39.78
N GLN A 164 16.44 -13.52 -40.22
CA GLN A 164 17.81 -13.17 -39.82
C GLN A 164 17.98 -12.93 -38.32
N ALA A 165 16.91 -12.56 -37.61
CA ALA A 165 16.96 -12.29 -36.19
C ALA A 165 17.11 -13.55 -35.32
N ILE A 166 16.83 -14.74 -35.89
CA ILE A 166 16.88 -16.03 -35.20
C ILE A 166 17.92 -17.00 -35.79
N ASP A 167 18.72 -16.58 -36.77
CA ASP A 167 19.74 -17.41 -37.45
C ASP A 167 20.82 -17.97 -36.52
N HIS A 168 21.02 -17.36 -35.35
CA HIS A 168 22.01 -17.80 -34.37
C HIS A 168 21.49 -18.90 -33.41
N LEU A 169 20.22 -19.28 -33.53
CA LEU A 169 19.64 -20.39 -32.77
C LEU A 169 20.23 -21.71 -33.24
N ASN A 170 20.70 -22.52 -32.28
CA ASN A 170 21.26 -23.84 -32.57
C ASN A 170 20.88 -24.85 -31.49
N GLU A 171 20.97 -26.14 -31.82
CA GLU A 171 20.50 -27.19 -30.92
C GLU A 171 21.38 -27.41 -29.67
N SER A 172 22.63 -26.94 -29.69
CA SER A 172 23.54 -27.02 -28.54
C SER A 172 23.18 -26.06 -27.40
N MET A 173 22.36 -25.04 -27.69
CA MET A 173 21.87 -24.11 -26.69
C MET A 173 20.92 -24.81 -25.72
N THR A 174 20.87 -24.33 -24.47
CA THR A 174 19.81 -24.79 -23.57
C THR A 174 18.45 -24.29 -24.04
N MET A 175 17.40 -25.08 -23.85
CA MET A 175 16.04 -24.70 -24.23
C MET A 175 15.59 -23.38 -23.58
N LYS A 176 16.08 -23.07 -22.38
CA LYS A 176 15.90 -21.78 -21.71
C LYS A 176 16.48 -20.61 -22.50
N GLN A 177 17.71 -20.74 -23.01
CA GLN A 177 18.35 -19.69 -23.80
C GLN A 177 17.64 -19.53 -25.14
N TYR A 178 17.34 -20.66 -25.79
CA TYR A 178 16.63 -20.71 -27.06
C TYR A 178 15.26 -20.02 -26.95
N TYR A 179 14.45 -20.41 -25.97
CA TYR A 179 13.15 -19.77 -25.71
C TYR A 179 13.30 -18.27 -25.41
N ALA A 180 14.28 -17.88 -24.58
CA ALA A 180 14.46 -16.47 -24.21
C ALA A 180 14.77 -15.57 -25.41
N ILE A 181 15.48 -16.10 -26.42
CA ILE A 181 15.75 -15.39 -27.67
C ILE A 181 14.46 -15.23 -28.48
N CYS A 182 13.70 -16.33 -28.68
CA CYS A 182 12.41 -16.26 -29.38
C CYS A 182 11.44 -15.29 -28.70
N PHE A 183 11.37 -15.32 -27.37
CA PHE A 183 10.50 -14.45 -26.59
C PHE A 183 10.92 -12.98 -26.66
N ALA A 184 12.23 -12.70 -26.67
CA ALA A 184 12.76 -11.35 -26.88
C ALA A 184 12.38 -10.80 -28.25
N TYR A 185 12.52 -11.63 -29.28
CA TYR A 185 12.14 -11.28 -30.64
C TYR A 185 10.64 -11.00 -30.72
N TYR A 186 9.80 -11.86 -30.13
CA TYR A 186 8.37 -11.64 -30.06
C TYR A 186 7.97 -10.32 -29.39
N LEU A 187 8.51 -10.03 -28.20
CA LEU A 187 8.23 -8.75 -27.54
C LEU A 187 8.74 -7.54 -28.33
N LYS A 188 9.88 -7.69 -29.02
CA LYS A 188 10.42 -6.65 -29.90
C LYS A 188 9.42 -6.30 -30.99
N THR A 189 8.88 -7.31 -31.64
CA THR A 189 7.93 -7.17 -32.75
C THR A 189 6.57 -6.66 -32.28
N GLU A 190 6.03 -7.21 -31.19
CA GLU A 190 4.69 -6.88 -30.68
C GLU A 190 4.59 -5.48 -30.04
N LEU A 191 5.71 -4.94 -29.55
CA LEU A 191 5.75 -3.65 -28.86
C LEU A 191 6.60 -2.60 -29.57
N ASP A 192 7.09 -2.90 -30.78
CA ASP A 192 7.98 -2.06 -31.58
C ASP A 192 9.18 -1.54 -30.76
N LEU A 193 9.89 -2.47 -30.12
CA LEU A 193 11.00 -2.13 -29.21
C LEU A 193 12.31 -1.95 -29.96
N ASP A 194 13.12 -0.99 -29.49
CA ASP A 194 14.51 -0.89 -29.90
C ASP A 194 15.42 -1.93 -29.20
N GLU A 195 16.63 -2.15 -29.72
CA GLU A 195 17.60 -3.10 -29.17
C GLU A 195 17.99 -2.81 -27.70
N VAL A 196 17.98 -1.55 -27.29
CA VAL A 196 18.31 -1.14 -25.92
C VAL A 196 17.17 -1.50 -24.97
N GLN A 197 15.93 -1.30 -25.40
CA GLN A 197 14.71 -1.63 -24.67
C GLN A 197 14.57 -3.14 -24.49
N VAL A 198 14.79 -3.94 -25.55
CA VAL A 198 14.81 -5.41 -25.46
C VAL A 198 15.86 -5.87 -24.45
N LYS A 199 17.07 -5.29 -24.49
CA LYS A 199 18.12 -5.59 -23.50
C LYS A 199 17.71 -5.24 -22.07
N ARG A 200 16.91 -4.20 -21.83
CA ARG A 200 16.42 -3.83 -20.48
C ARG A 200 15.43 -4.84 -19.89
N ILE A 201 14.73 -5.58 -20.74
CA ILE A 201 13.84 -6.67 -20.32
C ILE A 201 14.66 -7.87 -19.77
N SER A 202 16.00 -7.84 -19.91
CA SER A 202 17.00 -8.88 -19.58
C SER A 202 16.53 -9.97 -18.62
N TYR A 203 16.52 -11.15 -19.21
CA TYR A 203 16.16 -12.47 -18.73
C TYR A 203 17.08 -13.05 -17.65
N LYS A 204 18.28 -12.48 -17.46
CA LYS A 204 19.28 -13.02 -16.52
C LYS A 204 18.84 -12.95 -15.05
N LYS A 205 17.91 -12.06 -14.67
CA LYS A 205 17.50 -11.82 -13.27
C LYS A 205 16.06 -12.21 -12.94
N TYR A 206 15.21 -12.58 -13.90
CA TYR A 206 13.76 -12.75 -13.65
C TYR A 206 13.20 -13.99 -14.35
N THR A 207 13.29 -15.13 -13.66
CA THR A 207 12.84 -16.45 -14.15
C THR A 207 11.33 -16.58 -14.43
N PRO A 208 10.41 -15.93 -13.69
CA PRO A 208 8.97 -16.04 -13.97
C PRO A 208 8.53 -15.46 -15.33
N VAL A 209 9.31 -14.51 -15.87
CA VAL A 209 9.08 -13.94 -17.22
C VAL A 209 9.56 -14.90 -18.31
N LEU A 210 10.44 -15.86 -17.98
CA LEU A 210 11.06 -16.74 -18.96
C LEU A 210 10.18 -17.86 -19.47
N TYR A 211 9.07 -18.18 -18.81
CA TYR A 211 8.30 -19.37 -19.15
C TYR A 211 6.81 -19.04 -19.15
N ASN A 212 6.41 -18.12 -20.01
CA ASN A 212 5.00 -17.84 -20.24
C ASN A 212 4.60 -18.33 -21.63
N SER A 213 3.34 -18.68 -21.81
CA SER A 213 2.85 -19.02 -23.15
C SER A 213 2.73 -17.74 -23.98
N PHE A 214 3.10 -17.80 -25.25
CA PHE A 214 2.96 -16.67 -26.19
C PHE A 214 1.48 -16.28 -26.33
N ARG A 215 0.57 -17.25 -26.31
CA ARG A 215 -0.88 -17.01 -26.27
C ARG A 215 -1.30 -16.22 -25.03
N LEU A 216 -0.83 -16.62 -23.84
CA LEU A 216 -1.14 -15.91 -22.59
C LEU A 216 -0.54 -14.50 -22.56
N VAL A 217 0.66 -14.32 -23.11
CA VAL A 217 1.28 -13.00 -23.23
C VAL A 217 0.49 -12.12 -24.19
N LYS A 218 0.05 -12.65 -25.34
CA LYS A 218 -0.81 -11.94 -26.30
C LYS A 218 -2.08 -11.41 -25.63
N GLU A 219 -2.80 -12.26 -24.90
CA GLU A 219 -4.00 -11.85 -24.15
C GLU A 219 -3.69 -10.82 -23.07
N THR A 220 -2.58 -10.99 -22.35
CA THR A 220 -2.12 -10.01 -21.35
C THR A 220 -1.80 -8.66 -22.00
N LEU A 221 -1.14 -8.66 -23.16
CA LEU A 221 -0.81 -7.46 -23.93
C LEU A 221 -2.08 -6.73 -24.38
N LYS A 222 -3.11 -7.46 -24.80
CA LYS A 222 -4.43 -6.88 -25.11
C LYS A 222 -5.01 -6.16 -23.89
N ILE A 223 -5.07 -6.81 -22.73
CA ILE A 223 -5.60 -6.22 -21.49
C ILE A 223 -4.85 -4.93 -21.10
N VAL A 224 -3.52 -4.95 -21.14
CA VAL A 224 -2.73 -3.76 -20.76
C VAL A 224 -2.80 -2.64 -21.81
N ARG A 225 -2.92 -2.96 -23.10
CA ARG A 225 -3.18 -1.99 -24.18
C ARG A 225 -4.55 -1.32 -23.99
N ASP A 226 -5.60 -2.08 -23.65
CA ASP A 226 -6.94 -1.56 -23.35
C ASP A 226 -6.93 -0.61 -22.14
N MET A 227 -6.04 -0.85 -21.18
CA MET A 227 -5.79 0.04 -20.03
C MET A 227 -4.83 1.20 -20.32
N GLN A 228 -4.36 1.34 -21.56
CA GLN A 228 -3.41 2.37 -22.00
C GLN A 228 -2.08 2.36 -21.20
N PHE A 229 -1.56 1.17 -20.89
CA PHE A 229 -0.23 1.05 -20.29
C PHE A 229 0.86 1.55 -21.24
N PRO A 230 1.68 2.54 -20.84
CA PRO A 230 2.81 2.96 -21.66
C PRO A 230 3.84 1.83 -21.78
N VAL A 231 4.42 1.65 -22.97
CA VAL A 231 5.49 0.65 -23.21
C VAL A 231 6.66 0.84 -22.25
N SER A 232 7.04 2.09 -21.97
CA SER A 232 8.09 2.42 -20.99
C SER A 232 7.78 1.91 -19.57
N LEU A 233 6.50 1.94 -19.17
CA LEU A 233 6.04 1.42 -17.88
C LEU A 233 6.08 -0.11 -17.85
N MET A 234 5.74 -0.77 -18.96
CA MET A 234 5.83 -2.23 -19.10
C MET A 234 7.28 -2.73 -19.01
N ILE A 235 8.21 -2.06 -19.70
CA ILE A 235 9.65 -2.37 -19.61
C ILE A 235 10.16 -2.20 -18.18
N LYS A 236 9.78 -1.11 -17.50
CA LYS A 236 10.14 -0.87 -16.09
C LYS A 236 9.56 -1.93 -15.15
N ASN A 237 8.38 -2.45 -15.47
CA ASN A 237 7.65 -3.46 -14.71
C ASN A 237 7.57 -4.78 -15.48
N LYS A 238 8.72 -5.33 -15.88
CA LYS A 238 8.83 -6.55 -16.71
C LYS A 238 8.03 -7.77 -16.24
N TYR A 239 7.63 -7.83 -14.98
CA TYR A 239 6.71 -8.85 -14.47
C TYR A 239 5.32 -8.79 -15.13
N ILE A 240 4.97 -7.71 -15.82
CA ILE A 240 3.71 -7.61 -16.57
C ILE A 240 3.62 -8.73 -17.62
N PHE A 241 4.73 -9.07 -18.27
CA PHE A 241 4.79 -10.13 -19.28
C PHE A 241 4.63 -11.54 -18.68
N SER A 242 4.65 -11.68 -17.35
CA SER A 242 4.35 -12.94 -16.65
C SER A 242 3.00 -12.92 -15.94
N LEU A 243 2.10 -12.00 -16.29
CA LEU A 243 0.73 -12.01 -15.76
C LEU A 243 -0.11 -13.12 -16.37
N HIS A 244 -1.12 -13.57 -15.62
CA HIS A 244 -2.16 -14.43 -16.15
C HIS A 244 -3.32 -13.53 -16.58
N PRO A 245 -3.85 -13.64 -17.80
CA PRO A 245 -4.96 -12.82 -18.27
C PRO A 245 -6.16 -12.85 -17.32
N GLU A 246 -6.57 -14.04 -16.87
CA GLU A 246 -7.70 -14.20 -15.94
C GLU A 246 -7.47 -13.51 -14.59
N ASN A 247 -6.24 -13.60 -14.05
CA ASN A 247 -5.91 -12.93 -12.79
C ASN A 247 -5.89 -11.40 -12.98
N ALA A 248 -5.34 -10.93 -14.11
CA ALA A 248 -5.34 -9.50 -14.43
C ALA A 248 -6.76 -8.96 -14.55
N SER A 249 -7.65 -9.64 -15.28
CA SER A 249 -9.07 -9.29 -15.39
C SER A 249 -9.77 -9.28 -14.03
N SER A 250 -9.55 -10.32 -13.21
CA SER A 250 -10.13 -10.41 -11.86
C SER A 250 -9.72 -9.24 -10.97
N VAL A 251 -8.45 -8.83 -11.02
CA VAL A 251 -7.96 -7.64 -10.29
C VAL A 251 -8.60 -6.37 -10.82
N ILE A 252 -8.71 -6.21 -12.14
CA ILE A 252 -9.35 -5.04 -12.77
C ILE A 252 -10.81 -4.92 -12.31
N ASP A 253 -11.55 -6.02 -12.33
CA ASP A 253 -12.96 -6.03 -11.95
C ASP A 253 -13.15 -5.73 -10.45
N MET A 254 -12.28 -6.27 -9.58
CA MET A 254 -12.32 -5.92 -8.16
C MET A 254 -12.07 -4.43 -7.92
N ILE A 255 -11.09 -3.84 -8.60
CA ILE A 255 -10.76 -2.42 -8.48
C ILE A 255 -11.91 -1.54 -9.00
N LYS A 256 -12.52 -1.91 -10.13
CA LYS A 256 -13.73 -1.26 -10.65
C LYS A 256 -14.91 -1.37 -9.68
N SER A 257 -15.12 -2.54 -9.06
CA SER A 257 -16.20 -2.74 -8.06
C SER A 257 -16.07 -1.86 -6.81
N PHE A 258 -14.86 -1.32 -6.58
CA PHE A 258 -14.58 -0.35 -5.52
C PHE A 258 -14.61 1.11 -6.02
N ASN A 259 -15.03 1.35 -7.27
CA ASN A 259 -15.01 2.68 -7.90
C ASN A 259 -13.61 3.31 -7.95
N LEU A 260 -12.55 2.49 -8.01
CA LEU A 260 -11.20 2.99 -8.22
C LEU A 260 -10.93 3.16 -9.72
N PRO A 261 -10.28 4.25 -10.14
CA PRO A 261 -9.95 4.44 -11.54
C PRO A 261 -8.88 3.43 -11.98
N ASN A 262 -8.91 3.02 -13.24
CA ASN A 262 -7.86 2.17 -13.85
C ASN A 262 -6.44 2.75 -13.67
N LYS A 263 -6.33 4.09 -13.59
CA LYS A 263 -5.07 4.79 -13.29
C LYS A 263 -4.40 4.34 -11.98
N THR A 264 -5.14 3.72 -11.07
CA THR A 264 -4.60 3.07 -9.86
C THR A 264 -3.61 1.97 -10.23
N LEU A 265 -3.94 1.13 -11.22
CA LEU A 265 -3.08 0.05 -11.73
C LEU A 265 -1.87 0.60 -12.48
N LEU A 266 -1.99 1.75 -13.15
CA LEU A 266 -0.84 2.44 -13.77
C LEU A 266 0.15 2.96 -12.72
N ARG A 267 -0.35 3.49 -11.59
CA ARG A 267 0.49 3.96 -10.48
C ARG A 267 1.08 2.81 -9.67
N TYR A 268 0.36 1.69 -9.58
CA TYR A 268 0.76 0.54 -8.81
C TYR A 268 0.53 -0.80 -9.55
N PRO A 269 1.35 -1.13 -10.58
CA PRO A 269 1.11 -2.33 -11.40
C PRO A 269 1.34 -3.64 -10.64
N LYS A 270 1.98 -3.60 -9.46
CA LYS A 270 2.15 -4.79 -8.61
C LYS A 270 0.82 -5.35 -8.09
N LEU A 271 -0.26 -4.59 -8.17
CA LEU A 271 -1.59 -5.04 -7.75
C LEU A 271 -2.08 -6.26 -8.56
N PHE A 272 -1.59 -6.44 -9.79
CA PHE A 272 -1.90 -7.63 -10.59
C PHE A 272 -1.33 -8.93 -10.02
N TYR A 273 -0.43 -8.87 -9.03
CA TYR A 273 0.13 -10.06 -8.33
C TYR A 273 -0.46 -10.26 -6.95
N TYR A 274 -1.44 -9.43 -6.57
CA TYR A 274 -2.05 -9.53 -5.27
C TYR A 274 -2.87 -10.80 -5.17
N ASP A 275 -2.86 -11.44 -3.99
CA ASP A 275 -3.74 -12.57 -3.72
C ASP A 275 -5.20 -12.09 -3.78
N LEU A 276 -6.03 -12.76 -4.59
CA LEU A 276 -7.39 -12.30 -4.86
C LEU A 276 -8.27 -12.29 -3.61
N ASP A 277 -8.08 -13.25 -2.70
CA ASP A 277 -8.83 -13.32 -1.44
C ASP A 277 -8.37 -12.25 -0.45
N ASP A 278 -7.06 -12.01 -0.34
CA ASP A 278 -6.52 -10.93 0.48
C ASP A 278 -6.90 -9.55 -0.06
N LEU A 279 -6.90 -9.34 -1.39
CA LEU A 279 -7.35 -8.09 -2.01
C LEU A 279 -8.82 -7.84 -1.71
N ARG A 280 -9.67 -8.86 -1.89
CA ARG A 280 -11.10 -8.77 -1.58
C ARG A 280 -11.33 -8.38 -0.11
N THR A 281 -10.58 -8.99 0.80
CA THR A 281 -10.65 -8.70 2.23
C THR A 281 -10.15 -7.29 2.55
N LEU A 282 -9.06 -6.84 1.90
CA LEU A 282 -8.54 -5.48 2.05
C LEU A 282 -9.55 -4.44 1.57
N LEU A 283 -10.16 -4.64 0.40
CA LEU A 283 -11.20 -3.76 -0.13
C LEU A 283 -12.45 -3.77 0.77
N TYR A 284 -12.82 -4.91 1.35
CA TYR A 284 -13.86 -4.97 2.36
C TYR A 284 -13.53 -4.07 3.57
N TYR A 285 -12.31 -4.13 4.10
CA TYR A 285 -11.90 -3.24 5.18
C TYR A 285 -11.87 -1.77 4.76
N PHE A 286 -11.50 -1.46 3.52
CA PHE A 286 -11.60 -0.08 3.02
C PHE A 286 -13.05 0.43 3.09
N LYS A 287 -14.03 -0.38 2.69
CA LYS A 287 -15.46 -0.06 2.84
C LYS A 287 -15.84 0.09 4.32
N GLN A 288 -15.47 -0.86 5.17
CA GLN A 288 -15.82 -0.83 6.60
C GLN A 288 -15.30 0.41 7.32
N TYR A 289 -14.08 0.84 7.01
CA TYR A 289 -13.44 2.01 7.64
C TYR A 289 -13.69 3.32 6.89
N ASN A 290 -14.65 3.35 5.95
CA ASN A 290 -15.01 4.52 5.15
C ASN A 290 -13.83 5.14 4.38
N ILE A 291 -12.91 4.30 3.90
CA ILE A 291 -11.78 4.74 3.08
C ILE A 291 -12.27 5.07 1.66
N THR A 292 -12.16 6.33 1.29
CA THR A 292 -12.63 6.81 0.00
C THR A 292 -11.62 6.55 -1.12
N PRO A 293 -12.07 6.45 -2.39
CA PRO A 293 -11.18 6.41 -3.55
C PRO A 293 -10.15 7.56 -3.57
N GLN A 294 -10.54 8.75 -3.12
CA GLN A 294 -9.65 9.92 -3.04
C GLN A 294 -8.49 9.69 -2.06
N MET A 295 -8.75 9.06 -0.91
CA MET A 295 -7.70 8.72 0.06
C MET A 295 -6.72 7.69 -0.53
N ILE A 296 -7.23 6.69 -1.25
CA ILE A 296 -6.39 5.68 -1.92
C ILE A 296 -5.56 6.32 -3.02
N GLN A 297 -6.12 7.26 -3.78
CA GLN A 297 -5.37 7.99 -4.81
C GLN A 297 -4.23 8.85 -4.22
N SER A 298 -4.42 9.38 -3.01
CA SER A 298 -3.37 10.13 -2.29
C SER A 298 -2.27 9.22 -1.75
N CYS A 299 -2.57 7.94 -1.48
CA CYS A 299 -1.64 6.96 -0.95
C CYS A 299 -1.84 5.55 -1.53
N TYR A 300 -1.48 5.34 -2.80
CA TYR A 300 -1.58 4.02 -3.45
C TYR A 300 -0.66 2.96 -2.82
N GLN A 301 0.39 3.38 -2.10
CA GLN A 301 1.27 2.44 -1.39
C GLN A 301 0.56 1.71 -0.25
N ILE A 302 -0.68 2.06 0.09
CA ILE A 302 -1.49 1.31 1.04
C ILE A 302 -1.66 -0.16 0.62
N PHE A 303 -1.66 -0.43 -0.69
CA PHE A 303 -1.67 -1.78 -1.26
C PHE A 303 -0.37 -2.56 -1.02
N HIS A 304 0.63 -2.02 -0.32
CA HIS A 304 1.79 -2.80 0.14
C HIS A 304 1.48 -3.63 1.38
N LEU A 305 0.43 -3.26 2.13
CA LEU A 305 0.02 -3.94 3.34
C LEU A 305 -0.90 -5.10 2.97
N SER A 306 -0.81 -6.23 3.68
CA SER A 306 -1.83 -7.28 3.63
C SER A 306 -3.12 -6.80 4.32
N SER A 307 -4.24 -7.47 4.06
CA SER A 307 -5.51 -7.13 4.71
C SER A 307 -5.43 -7.17 6.24
N ALA A 308 -4.73 -8.16 6.79
CA ALA A 308 -4.52 -8.32 8.24
C ALA A 308 -3.70 -7.17 8.83
N GLU A 309 -2.60 -6.78 8.17
CA GLU A 309 -1.74 -5.70 8.65
C GLU A 309 -2.43 -4.33 8.51
N PHE A 310 -3.19 -4.13 7.43
CA PHE A 310 -4.01 -2.93 7.28
C PHE A 310 -5.01 -2.79 8.42
N LYS A 311 -5.81 -3.82 8.69
CA LYS A 311 -6.81 -3.82 9.77
C LYS A 311 -6.17 -3.49 11.12
N ARG A 312 -5.12 -4.22 11.49
CA ARG A 312 -4.39 -4.03 12.75
C ARG A 312 -3.90 -2.59 12.92
N ARG A 313 -3.32 -2.01 11.85
CA ARG A 313 -2.81 -0.63 11.89
C ARG A 313 -3.93 0.40 11.95
N VAL A 314 -5.00 0.23 11.18
CA VAL A 314 -6.14 1.16 11.18
C VAL A 314 -6.81 1.18 12.54
N GLU A 315 -7.10 0.03 13.14
CA GLU A 315 -7.73 -0.06 14.46
C GLU A 315 -6.90 0.67 15.52
N HIS A 316 -5.58 0.46 15.52
CA HIS A 316 -4.69 1.11 16.46
C HIS A 316 -4.48 2.62 16.18
N ILE A 317 -4.61 3.06 14.93
CA ILE A 317 -4.61 4.49 14.59
C ILE A 317 -5.93 5.14 15.01
N LEU A 318 -7.06 4.45 14.85
CA LEU A 318 -8.37 4.98 15.25
C LEU A 318 -8.59 4.94 16.77
N SER A 319 -7.89 4.07 17.50
CA SER A 319 -7.98 4.01 18.96
C SER A 319 -7.27 5.18 19.66
N ASN A 320 -6.45 5.96 18.95
CA ASN A 320 -5.70 7.07 19.54
C ASN A 320 -6.36 8.43 19.22
N PRO A 321 -6.68 9.27 20.23
CA PRO A 321 -7.32 10.58 20.02
C PRO A 321 -6.57 11.50 19.06
N PHE A 322 -5.23 11.48 19.04
CA PHE A 322 -4.39 12.31 18.16
C PHE A 322 -4.57 11.99 16.67
N THR A 323 -5.06 10.79 16.36
CA THR A 323 -5.21 10.33 14.98
C THR A 323 -6.66 10.03 14.59
N LEU A 324 -7.53 9.76 15.56
CA LEU A 324 -8.97 9.57 15.35
C LEU A 324 -9.61 10.78 14.65
N VAL A 325 -9.23 11.99 15.05
CA VAL A 325 -9.72 13.26 14.46
C VAL A 325 -9.44 13.40 12.96
N TYR A 326 -8.57 12.55 12.41
CA TYR A 326 -8.15 12.55 11.00
C TYR A 326 -8.77 11.44 10.17
N GLN A 327 -9.71 10.65 10.69
CA GLN A 327 -10.27 9.49 9.99
C GLN A 327 -10.75 9.79 8.57
N THR A 328 -11.42 10.93 8.36
CA THR A 328 -11.95 11.34 7.04
C THR A 328 -10.95 12.14 6.21
N HIS A 329 -9.76 12.41 6.73
CA HIS A 329 -8.82 13.30 6.05
C HIS A 329 -8.28 12.64 4.77
N PRO A 330 -8.13 13.38 3.65
CA PRO A 330 -7.64 12.82 2.38
C PRO A 330 -6.29 12.11 2.48
N ARG A 331 -5.47 12.47 3.48
CA ARG A 331 -4.15 11.88 3.78
C ARG A 331 -4.14 10.90 4.96
N PHE A 332 -5.29 10.50 5.50
CA PHE A 332 -5.37 9.55 6.62
C PHE A 332 -4.59 8.26 6.36
N LEU A 333 -4.65 7.71 5.14
CA LEU A 333 -3.92 6.48 4.79
C LEU A 333 -2.40 6.60 4.89
N VAL A 334 -1.85 7.82 4.85
CA VAL A 334 -0.42 8.05 5.13
C VAL A 334 -0.11 7.66 6.57
N LEU A 335 -1.05 7.90 7.50
CA LEU A 335 -0.88 7.51 8.89
C LEU A 335 -0.80 5.99 9.07
N VAL A 336 -1.62 5.27 8.33
CA VAL A 336 -1.66 3.80 8.33
C VAL A 336 -0.39 3.23 7.67
N ARG A 337 0.05 3.82 6.55
CA ARG A 337 1.27 3.41 5.85
C ARG A 337 2.50 3.57 6.74
N ASP A 338 2.64 4.73 7.39
CA ASP A 338 3.82 5.12 8.17
C ASP A 338 3.66 4.83 9.67
N TYR A 339 2.78 3.88 10.02
CA TYR A 339 2.43 3.50 11.39
C TYR A 339 3.63 3.41 12.36
N HIS A 340 4.72 2.75 11.94
CA HIS A 340 5.91 2.54 12.79
C HIS A 340 6.67 3.83 13.11
N ILE A 341 6.53 4.86 12.27
CA ILE A 341 7.13 6.19 12.49
C ILE A 341 6.21 7.04 13.36
N ILE A 342 4.90 6.87 13.23
CA ILE A 342 3.89 7.71 13.87
C ILE A 342 3.70 7.36 15.33
N LEU A 343 3.70 6.07 15.70
CA LEU A 343 3.48 5.70 17.11
C LEU A 343 4.49 6.32 18.09
N PRO A 344 5.81 6.26 17.83
CA PRO A 344 6.78 6.90 18.73
C PRO A 344 6.56 8.42 18.86
N ARG A 345 6.07 9.06 17.80
CA ARG A 345 5.79 10.51 17.81
C ARG A 345 4.55 10.85 18.63
N ILE A 346 3.50 10.05 18.51
CA ILE A 346 2.32 10.23 19.36
C ILE A 346 2.72 10.06 20.84
N ARG A 347 3.55 9.06 21.16
CA ARG A 347 4.08 8.89 22.52
C ARG A 347 4.88 10.10 22.98
N TYR A 348 5.77 10.63 22.15
CA TYR A 348 6.51 11.85 22.45
C TYR A 348 5.58 13.04 22.74
N LEU A 349 4.56 13.26 21.92
CA LEU A 349 3.58 14.34 22.13
C LEU A 349 2.80 14.15 23.44
N GLN A 350 2.42 12.92 23.76
CA GLN A 350 1.76 12.57 25.02
C GLN A 350 2.66 12.83 26.24
N GLU A 351 3.93 12.37 26.20
CA GLU A 351 4.91 12.58 27.27
C GLU A 351 5.21 14.06 27.52
N LYS A 352 5.10 14.90 26.48
CA LYS A 352 5.29 16.35 26.56
C LYS A 352 3.99 17.13 26.81
N ASN A 353 2.86 16.45 27.02
CA ASN A 353 1.53 17.08 27.12
C ASN A 353 1.18 18.03 25.96
N LEU A 354 1.71 17.74 24.77
CA LEU A 354 1.47 18.53 23.57
C LEU A 354 0.23 18.00 22.84
N LYS A 355 -0.89 18.71 22.94
CA LYS A 355 -2.14 18.39 22.23
C LYS A 355 -2.07 18.69 20.72
N PHE A 356 -1.02 19.37 20.27
CA PHE A 356 -0.88 19.84 18.89
C PHE A 356 -0.26 18.77 17.97
N ALA A 357 -1.10 17.90 17.42
CA ALA A 357 -0.70 17.02 16.33
C ALA A 357 -1.43 17.42 15.06
N THR A 358 -0.70 17.60 13.96
CA THR A 358 -1.28 17.61 12.61
C THR A 358 -0.80 16.38 11.85
N ILE A 359 -1.50 15.97 10.80
CA ILE A 359 -1.00 14.89 9.92
C ILE A 359 0.40 15.21 9.41
N TYR A 360 0.69 16.48 9.10
CA TYR A 360 2.02 16.88 8.66
C TYR A 360 3.05 16.72 9.76
N THR A 361 2.78 17.20 10.98
CA THR A 361 3.62 17.00 12.16
C THR A 361 3.90 15.52 12.42
N LEU A 362 2.87 14.66 12.28
CA LEU A 362 2.99 13.22 12.50
C LEU A 362 3.77 12.49 11.40
N THR A 363 3.82 13.02 10.17
CA THR A 363 4.42 12.35 8.99
C THR A 363 5.73 12.97 8.49
N THR A 364 6.12 14.16 8.95
CA THR A 364 7.34 14.86 8.51
C THR A 364 8.63 14.16 8.95
N PHE A 365 9.81 14.54 8.45
CA PHE A 365 11.10 14.05 8.98
C PHE A 365 11.39 14.55 10.41
N HIS A 366 12.10 13.75 11.21
CA HIS A 366 12.33 14.03 12.64
C HIS A 366 12.94 15.42 12.90
N ASN A 367 13.85 15.88 12.04
CA ASN A 367 14.59 17.14 12.22
C ASN A 367 13.69 18.38 12.14
N TYR A 368 12.46 18.25 11.61
CA TYR A 368 11.51 19.36 11.50
C TYR A 368 10.33 19.23 12.46
N LEU A 369 10.29 18.18 13.28
CA LEU A 369 9.19 17.95 14.21
C LEU A 369 9.08 19.11 15.22
N GLU A 370 10.19 19.50 15.83
CA GLU A 370 10.23 20.58 16.83
C GLU A 370 9.79 21.92 16.27
N ILE A 371 10.24 22.27 15.05
CA ILE A 371 9.85 23.50 14.35
C ILE A 371 8.35 23.52 14.03
N LEU A 372 7.75 22.37 13.72
CA LEU A 372 6.31 22.30 13.43
C LEU A 372 5.46 22.29 14.69
N ILE A 373 5.98 21.69 15.76
CA ILE A 373 5.37 21.77 17.09
C ILE A 373 5.41 23.21 17.58
N SER A 374 6.51 23.94 17.41
CA SER A 374 6.63 25.33 17.87
C SER A 374 5.67 26.27 17.16
N LYS A 375 5.42 26.06 15.86
CA LYS A 375 4.45 26.86 15.10
C LYS A 375 3.01 26.77 15.61
N LYS A 376 2.63 25.71 16.34
CA LYS A 376 1.32 25.50 17.00
C LYS A 376 0.09 25.94 16.19
N LYS A 377 0.11 25.81 14.86
CA LYS A 377 -0.95 26.34 13.97
C LYS A 377 -1.58 25.26 13.09
N MET A 378 -2.91 25.24 13.08
CA MET A 378 -3.72 24.23 12.41
C MET A 378 -3.88 24.64 10.96
N ASN A 379 -3.67 23.69 10.05
CA ASN A 379 -4.02 23.90 8.65
C ASN A 379 -5.55 23.89 8.49
N LEU A 380 -6.08 24.82 7.70
CA LEU A 380 -7.50 24.89 7.35
C LEU A 380 -8.04 23.57 6.80
N LEU A 381 -7.23 22.81 6.03
CA LEU A 381 -7.65 21.51 5.49
C LEU A 381 -7.95 20.49 6.59
N ASN A 382 -7.18 20.52 7.69
CA ASN A 382 -7.41 19.64 8.83
C ASN A 382 -8.73 19.99 9.54
N ILE A 383 -8.99 21.29 9.74
CA ILE A 383 -10.23 21.80 10.35
C ILE A 383 -11.44 21.48 9.47
N ARG A 384 -11.35 21.78 8.17
CA ARG A 384 -12.38 21.43 7.17
C ARG A 384 -12.72 19.94 7.22
N SER A 385 -11.71 19.08 7.14
CA SER A 385 -11.91 17.63 7.18
C SER A 385 -12.56 17.17 8.49
N PHE A 386 -12.15 17.76 9.61
CA PHE A 386 -12.74 17.47 10.91
C PHE A 386 -14.22 17.88 10.97
N LEU A 387 -14.57 19.09 10.55
CA LEU A 387 -15.96 19.56 10.55
C LEU A 387 -16.85 18.75 9.61
N GLN A 388 -16.38 18.45 8.40
CA GLN A 388 -17.06 17.57 7.47
C GLN A 388 -17.30 16.18 8.08
N SER A 389 -16.34 15.65 8.84
CA SER A 389 -16.51 14.36 9.54
C SER A 389 -17.63 14.37 10.57
N GLN A 390 -17.79 15.49 11.28
CA GLN A 390 -18.71 15.59 12.43
C GLN A 390 -20.10 16.08 12.05
N PHE A 391 -20.22 16.88 11.00
CA PHE A 391 -21.46 17.56 10.58
C PHE A 391 -21.91 17.23 9.16
N GLY A 392 -21.17 16.40 8.40
CA GLY A 392 -21.49 16.05 7.02
C GLY A 392 -21.35 17.24 6.07
N SER A 393 -22.29 17.39 5.13
CA SER A 393 -22.31 18.49 4.16
C SER A 393 -22.33 19.88 4.82
N LYS A 394 -23.03 20.02 5.95
CA LYS A 394 -23.07 21.26 6.74
C LYS A 394 -21.69 21.66 7.31
N GLY A 395 -20.74 20.72 7.39
CA GLY A 395 -19.40 21.00 7.89
C GLY A 395 -18.64 22.03 7.05
N GLU A 396 -18.92 22.12 5.75
CA GLU A 396 -18.31 23.13 4.88
C GLU A 396 -18.83 24.54 5.17
N GLU A 397 -20.13 24.67 5.43
CA GLU A 397 -20.79 25.93 5.80
C GLU A 397 -20.29 26.48 7.14
N LEU A 398 -19.80 25.61 8.03
CA LEU A 398 -19.30 25.94 9.36
C LEU A 398 -17.85 26.48 9.38
N ILE A 399 -17.13 26.41 8.26
CA ILE A 399 -15.73 26.87 8.19
C ILE A 399 -15.65 28.38 8.37
N GLU A 400 -16.48 29.14 7.66
CA GLU A 400 -16.45 30.60 7.73
C GLU A 400 -16.80 31.14 9.12
N PRO A 401 -17.86 30.64 9.80
CA PRO A 401 -18.13 30.98 11.20
C PRO A 401 -16.94 30.73 12.13
N ILE A 402 -16.26 29.57 12.01
CA ILE A 402 -15.07 29.28 12.83
C ILE A 402 -13.92 30.23 12.52
N ARG A 403 -13.69 30.53 11.24
CA ARG A 403 -12.57 31.37 10.79
C ARG A 403 -12.68 32.81 11.28
N ARG A 404 -13.89 33.29 11.61
CA ARG A 404 -14.10 34.62 12.21
C ARG A 404 -13.49 34.74 13.60
N HIS A 405 -13.27 33.64 14.31
CA HIS A 405 -12.65 33.66 15.62
C HIS A 405 -11.13 33.91 15.49
N ALA A 406 -10.59 34.92 16.18
CA ALA A 406 -9.19 35.35 16.03
C ALA A 406 -8.18 34.20 16.20
N CYS A 407 -8.39 33.35 17.21
CA CYS A 407 -7.48 32.25 17.55
C CYS A 407 -7.89 30.88 16.98
N TYR A 408 -8.75 30.80 15.96
CA TYR A 408 -9.30 29.52 15.48
C TYR A 408 -8.25 28.47 15.09
N ALA A 409 -7.09 28.94 14.58
CA ALA A 409 -6.03 28.07 14.11
C ALA A 409 -5.12 27.53 15.23
N TYR A 410 -5.20 28.10 16.44
CA TYR A 410 -4.35 27.72 17.57
C TYR A 410 -5.01 26.69 18.50
N ALA A 411 -6.32 26.46 18.33
CA ALA A 411 -7.04 25.39 19.03
C ALA A 411 -6.65 24.00 18.48
N PRO A 412 -6.08 23.09 19.28
CA PRO A 412 -5.73 21.75 18.82
C PRO A 412 -6.97 20.92 18.49
N LEU A 413 -6.94 20.13 17.40
CA LEU A 413 -8.12 19.32 17.01
C LEU A 413 -8.53 18.27 18.03
N VAL A 414 -7.58 17.75 18.83
CA VAL A 414 -7.89 16.81 19.91
C VAL A 414 -8.79 17.48 20.95
N GLN A 415 -8.46 18.71 21.35
CA GLN A 415 -9.30 19.53 22.24
C GLN A 415 -10.65 19.83 21.59
N ASN A 416 -10.66 20.25 20.32
CA ASN A 416 -11.92 20.54 19.63
C ASN A 416 -12.84 19.32 19.58
N TYR A 417 -12.28 18.12 19.44
CA TYR A 417 -13.04 16.88 19.48
C TYR A 417 -13.58 16.58 20.87
N GLU A 418 -12.75 16.66 21.91
CA GLU A 418 -13.17 16.46 23.31
C GLU A 418 -14.29 17.42 23.72
N THR A 419 -14.15 18.70 23.38
CA THR A 419 -15.17 19.73 23.62
C THR A 419 -16.44 19.43 22.83
N LEU A 420 -16.33 19.04 21.57
CA LEU A 420 -17.50 18.70 20.76
C LEU A 420 -18.26 17.47 21.29
N VAL A 421 -17.56 16.45 21.79
CA VAL A 421 -18.18 15.28 22.42
C VAL A 421 -19.01 15.71 23.62
N TYR A 422 -18.42 16.52 24.51
CA TYR A 422 -19.15 17.08 25.65
C TYR A 422 -20.35 17.93 25.22
N LEU A 423 -20.18 18.83 24.25
CA LEU A 423 -21.27 19.68 23.77
C LEU A 423 -22.43 18.85 23.22
N LYS A 424 -22.17 17.74 22.53
CA LYS A 424 -23.20 16.83 22.01
C LYS A 424 -23.97 16.09 23.12
N GLU A 425 -23.38 15.90 24.30
CA GLU A 425 -24.05 15.29 25.46
C GLU A 425 -25.04 16.25 26.12
N VAL A 426 -24.78 17.55 26.01
CA VAL A 426 -25.43 18.58 26.84
C VAL A 426 -26.33 19.52 26.04
N TYR A 427 -26.02 19.76 24.77
CA TYR A 427 -26.72 20.72 23.92
C TYR A 427 -27.31 20.06 22.68
N PRO A 428 -28.47 20.54 22.18
CA PRO A 428 -29.01 20.10 20.91
C PRO A 428 -28.08 20.52 19.76
N LYS A 429 -28.07 19.72 18.69
CA LYS A 429 -27.18 19.90 17.54
C LYS A 429 -27.31 21.28 16.90
N GLU A 430 -28.51 21.84 16.87
CA GLU A 430 -28.84 23.14 16.30
C GLU A 430 -28.16 24.29 17.06
N ALA A 431 -28.14 24.20 18.40
CA ALA A 431 -27.44 25.17 19.25
C ALA A 431 -25.92 25.14 19.01
N ILE A 432 -25.35 23.93 18.89
CA ILE A 432 -23.92 23.75 18.59
C ILE A 432 -23.57 24.33 17.22
N ILE A 433 -24.41 24.10 16.20
CA ILE A 433 -24.21 24.65 14.85
C ILE A 433 -24.24 26.19 14.87
N LYS A 434 -25.21 26.78 15.59
CA LYS A 434 -25.34 28.23 15.71
C LYS A 434 -24.15 28.88 16.44
N HIS A 435 -23.60 28.19 17.43
CA HIS A 435 -22.48 28.66 18.25
C HIS A 435 -21.22 27.79 18.07
N ILE A 436 -20.90 27.45 16.81
CA ILE A 436 -19.85 26.47 16.49
C ILE A 436 -18.46 26.82 17.04
N TYR A 437 -18.15 28.10 17.23
CA TYR A 437 -16.89 28.55 17.84
C TYR A 437 -16.70 28.02 19.27
N ALA A 438 -17.77 27.61 19.96
CA ALA A 438 -17.69 26.96 21.27
C ALA A 438 -16.78 25.73 21.28
N ILE A 439 -16.62 25.02 20.15
CA ILE A 439 -15.73 23.85 20.08
C ILE A 439 -14.25 24.22 20.29
N LEU A 440 -13.85 25.48 20.10
CA LEU A 440 -12.46 25.91 20.21
C LEU A 440 -12.00 26.00 21.67
N TYR A 441 -12.94 26.21 22.59
CA TYR A 441 -12.66 26.39 24.01
C TYR A 441 -12.37 25.06 24.70
N ASN A 442 -11.66 25.13 25.83
CA ASN A 442 -11.39 23.97 26.64
C ASN A 442 -12.70 23.44 27.26
N LYS A 443 -12.90 22.12 27.21
CA LYS A 443 -14.03 21.43 27.81
C LYS A 443 -14.22 21.80 29.28
N LEU A 444 -13.15 21.88 30.07
CA LEU A 444 -13.23 22.15 31.51
C LEU A 444 -13.79 23.55 31.80
N ASP A 445 -13.35 24.55 31.02
CA ASP A 445 -13.82 25.93 31.18
C ASP A 445 -15.30 26.06 30.81
N LEU A 446 -15.74 25.36 29.76
CA LEU A 446 -17.15 25.29 29.38
C LEU A 446 -18.01 24.55 30.41
N GLN A 447 -17.48 23.51 31.05
CA GLN A 447 -18.17 22.81 32.14
C GLN A 447 -18.37 23.74 33.35
N ALA A 448 -17.28 24.38 33.79
CA ALA A 448 -17.33 25.32 34.92
C ALA A 448 -18.26 26.51 34.63
N ALA A 449 -18.18 27.10 33.44
CA ALA A 449 -19.08 28.20 33.04
C ALA A 449 -20.55 27.76 33.05
N ARG A 450 -20.83 26.55 32.53
CA ARG A 450 -22.18 26.01 32.53
C ARG A 450 -22.71 25.76 33.94
N GLU A 451 -21.91 25.18 34.83
CA GLU A 451 -22.33 24.93 36.22
C GLU A 451 -22.70 26.23 36.94
N VAL A 452 -21.89 27.28 36.77
CA VAL A 452 -22.20 28.61 37.33
C VAL A 452 -23.52 29.15 36.78
N ILE A 453 -23.75 29.06 35.47
CA ILE A 453 -24.96 29.57 34.82
C ILE A 453 -26.21 28.75 35.22
N MET A 454 -26.08 27.43 35.34
CA MET A 454 -27.20 26.55 35.70
C MET A 454 -27.61 26.71 37.17
N ASN A 455 -26.68 27.10 38.04
CA ASN A 455 -26.95 27.39 39.44
C ASN A 455 -27.60 28.77 39.65
N ASP A 456 -27.60 29.62 38.63
CA ASP A 456 -28.29 30.90 38.66
C ASP A 456 -29.77 30.73 38.23
N PRO A 457 -30.74 31.00 39.13
CA PRO A 457 -32.15 30.83 38.81
C PRO A 457 -32.62 31.74 37.66
N GLU A 458 -31.96 32.88 37.41
CA GLU A 458 -32.31 33.80 36.30
C GLU A 458 -32.04 33.15 34.93
N TYR A 459 -30.94 32.42 34.81
CA TYR A 459 -30.47 31.88 33.53
C TYR A 459 -30.85 30.42 33.32
N SER A 460 -31.07 29.65 34.39
CA SER A 460 -31.36 28.21 34.34
C SER A 460 -32.52 27.80 33.41
N GLN A 461 -33.48 28.71 33.17
CA GLN A 461 -34.67 28.47 32.33
C GLN A 461 -34.48 28.89 30.87
N TRP A 462 -33.33 29.45 30.50
CA TRP A 462 -33.11 29.97 29.16
C TRP A 462 -32.97 28.84 28.12
N ALA A 463 -33.27 29.20 26.87
CA ALA A 463 -33.12 28.27 25.76
C ALA A 463 -31.64 27.81 25.62
N PRO A 464 -31.40 26.53 25.25
CA PRO A 464 -30.05 25.95 25.17
C PRO A 464 -29.07 26.72 24.27
N ASP A 465 -29.55 27.39 23.22
CA ASP A 465 -28.72 28.21 22.34
C ASP A 465 -28.19 29.45 23.07
N LYS A 466 -29.05 30.15 23.81
CA LYS A 466 -28.67 31.30 24.64
C LYS A 466 -27.74 30.89 25.77
N LEU A 467 -27.97 29.73 26.39
CA LEU A 467 -27.11 29.19 27.44
C LEU A 467 -25.68 28.93 26.94
N LEU A 468 -25.55 28.29 25.77
CA LEU A 468 -24.23 28.03 25.18
C LEU A 468 -23.50 29.33 24.83
N ALA A 469 -24.21 30.32 24.28
CA ALA A 469 -23.66 31.64 24.01
C ALA A 469 -23.18 32.33 25.30
N LEU A 470 -23.96 32.24 26.38
CA LEU A 470 -23.62 32.82 27.68
C LEU A 470 -22.42 32.12 28.33
N CYS A 471 -22.29 30.80 28.18
CA CYS A 471 -21.10 30.06 28.63
C CYS A 471 -19.83 30.61 27.98
N VAL A 472 -19.86 30.80 26.65
CA VAL A 472 -18.71 31.37 25.93
C VAL A 472 -18.47 32.82 26.35
N TYR A 473 -19.53 33.61 26.53
CA TYR A 473 -19.43 34.98 27.01
C TYR A 473 -18.72 35.06 28.37
N LYS A 474 -19.08 34.21 29.33
CA LYS A 474 -18.46 34.17 30.67
C LYS A 474 -17.00 33.72 30.66
N ILE A 475 -16.60 32.92 29.68
CA ILE A 475 -15.21 32.55 29.49
C ILE A 475 -14.42 33.74 28.91
N GLU A 476 -14.94 34.36 27.84
CA GLU A 476 -14.31 35.50 27.17
C GLU A 476 -14.30 36.78 28.00
N GLU A 477 -15.25 36.96 28.91
CA GLU A 477 -15.31 38.10 29.85
C GLU A 477 -14.00 38.24 30.64
N LYS A 478 -13.38 37.10 31.01
CA LYS A 478 -12.10 37.07 31.73
C LYS A 478 -10.91 37.50 30.87
N CYS A 479 -11.05 37.44 29.55
CA CYS A 479 -10.03 37.77 28.56
C CYS A 479 -10.40 39.01 27.74
N HIS A 480 -11.33 39.84 28.22
CA HIS A 480 -11.77 41.06 27.52
C HIS A 480 -12.21 40.83 26.06
N PHE A 481 -12.77 39.65 25.76
CA PHE A 481 -13.24 39.28 24.42
C PHE A 481 -12.17 39.31 23.32
N SER A 482 -10.90 39.12 23.68
CA SER A 482 -9.78 39.05 22.72
C SER A 482 -9.77 37.75 21.91
N GLY A 483 -10.53 36.72 22.32
CA GLY A 483 -10.44 35.37 21.76
C GLY A 483 -9.27 34.55 22.30
N GLU A 484 -8.47 35.12 23.20
CA GLU A 484 -7.29 34.47 23.78
C GLU A 484 -7.64 33.39 24.80
N ALA A 485 -8.89 33.35 25.27
CA ALA A 485 -9.38 32.31 26.19
C ALA A 485 -9.32 30.89 25.58
N VAL A 486 -9.13 30.78 24.27
CA VAL A 486 -8.86 29.52 23.57
C VAL A 486 -7.42 28.99 23.81
N LEU A 487 -6.49 29.87 24.20
CA LEU A 487 -5.09 29.54 24.44
C LEU A 487 -4.91 29.03 25.89
N GLU A 488 -4.17 27.94 26.09
CA GLU A 488 -3.85 27.52 27.47
C GLU A 488 -2.88 28.51 28.15
N PRO A 489 -2.97 28.75 29.48
CA PRO A 489 -2.26 29.84 30.17
C PRO A 489 -0.73 29.84 30.03
N GLU A 490 -0.09 28.66 30.05
CA GLU A 490 1.36 28.50 29.86
C GLU A 490 1.79 28.89 28.42
N LYS A 491 0.85 28.90 27.46
CA LYS A 491 1.09 29.10 26.03
C LYS A 491 0.89 30.56 25.60
N TYR A 492 0.16 31.37 26.37
CA TYR A 492 0.01 32.82 26.16
C TYR A 492 1.35 33.56 26.32
N ALA A 493 2.14 33.18 27.33
CA ALA A 493 3.45 33.79 27.59
C ALA A 493 4.50 33.48 26.50
N GLU A 494 4.29 32.43 25.68
CA GLU A 494 5.17 32.06 24.56
C GLU A 494 4.73 32.71 23.24
N SER A 495 3.42 32.79 22.94
CA SER A 495 2.91 33.40 21.71
C SER A 495 3.19 34.91 21.63
N VAL A 496 3.09 35.62 22.76
CA VAL A 496 3.44 37.06 22.85
C VAL A 496 4.94 37.30 22.59
N LYS A 497 5.81 36.35 22.95
CA LYS A 497 7.26 36.41 22.66
C LYS A 497 7.57 36.15 21.20
N GLU A 498 6.83 35.28 20.52
CA GLU A 498 7.05 34.98 19.10
C GLU A 498 6.54 36.10 18.17
N GLU A 499 5.39 36.73 18.47
CA GLU A 499 4.87 37.85 17.68
C GLU A 499 5.75 39.09 17.79
N SER A 500 6.22 39.43 19.01
CA SER A 500 7.20 40.50 19.23
C SER A 500 8.53 40.25 18.49
N SER A 501 9.00 39.00 18.44
CA SER A 501 10.23 38.63 17.70
C SER A 501 10.05 38.71 16.17
N GLN A 502 8.87 38.37 15.65
CA GLN A 502 8.57 38.45 14.22
C GLN A 502 8.40 39.89 13.73
N ASP A 503 7.82 40.78 14.53
CA ASP A 503 7.71 42.19 14.16
C ASP A 503 9.06 42.91 14.19
N ILE A 504 9.92 42.62 15.16
CA ILE A 504 11.32 43.10 15.16
C ILE A 504 12.07 42.61 13.90
N SER A 505 11.86 41.37 13.48
CA SER A 505 12.50 40.82 12.27
C SER A 505 11.98 41.44 10.96
N LYS A 506 10.72 41.88 10.91
CA LYS A 506 10.15 42.57 9.74
C LYS A 506 10.58 44.02 9.67
N GLU A 507 10.80 44.65 10.82
CA GLU A 507 11.28 46.03 10.93
C GLU A 507 12.77 46.12 10.59
N MET A 508 13.58 45.16 11.01
CA MET A 508 15.00 45.04 10.61
C MET A 508 15.22 44.69 9.13
N ASN A 509 14.22 44.14 8.43
CA ASN A 509 14.29 43.89 6.98
C ASN A 509 13.71 45.06 6.15
N ARG A 510 13.22 46.11 6.80
CA ARG A 510 12.73 47.36 6.17
C ARG A 510 13.69 48.54 6.35
N ILE A 511 14.72 48.38 7.16
CA ILE A 511 15.91 49.26 7.27
C ILE A 511 17.01 48.62 6.44
#